data_AF-A0A7S2QJC0-F1
#
_entry.id   AF-A0A7S2QJC0-F1
#
_cell.length_a   1.000
_cell.length_b   1.000
_cell.length_c   1.000
_cell.angle_alpha   90.00
_cell.angle_beta   90.00
_cell.angle_gamma   90.00
#
_symmetry.space_group_name_H-M   'P 1'
#
loop_
_entity.id
_entity.type
_entity.pdbx_description
1 polymer ?
#
loop_
_entity_poly.entity_id
_entity_poly.type
_entity_poly.pdbx_seq_one_letter_code
_entity_poly.pdbx_strand_id
1 'polypeptide(L)'
;AYVRILSVQEFLRTGRALSRAQLGKAFDDEEYIAGVTGTCHDLVRYALRRATALDRHSVRLCRNFVADVKAQLLAFDFRNGPLRRKFDAVKYAERRCEDMLYELSLSDADPGAAVEERQGSVLDPEEWAQLQAAYAAHDEKRELVIKGCRDIQKAAKQAIYAAQRGDAARAARLIEAASAGAKAVWEAHVRDTPNLRWGSFSNSLEELAEAELF
;
A
#
# COMPACT_ATOMS: atom_id res chain seq x y z
N ALA A 1 5.67 -9.40 -2.58
CA ALA A 1 6.16 -10.53 -1.75
C ALA A 1 7.67 -10.45 -1.51
N TYR A 2 8.46 -10.11 -2.53
CA TYR A 2 9.90 -9.96 -2.46
C TYR A 2 10.37 -8.92 -1.40
N VAL A 3 9.86 -7.68 -1.46
CA VAL A 3 10.23 -6.63 -0.49
C VAL A 3 10.00 -7.04 0.96
N ARG A 4 8.90 -7.76 1.23
CA ARG A 4 8.58 -8.28 2.57
C ARG A 4 9.67 -9.24 3.08
N ILE A 5 10.14 -10.14 2.21
CA ILE A 5 11.20 -11.10 2.57
C ILE A 5 12.53 -10.36 2.85
N LEU A 6 12.89 -9.40 2.00
CA LEU A 6 14.07 -8.57 2.23
C LEU A 6 13.97 -7.78 3.54
N SER A 7 12.80 -7.26 3.85
CA SER A 7 12.55 -6.54 5.10
C SER A 7 12.68 -7.42 6.34
N VAL A 8 12.19 -8.67 6.29
CA VAL A 8 12.46 -9.65 7.35
C VAL A 8 13.95 -9.95 7.49
N GLN A 9 14.66 -10.16 6.37
CA GLN A 9 16.09 -10.45 6.39
C GLN A 9 16.91 -9.30 6.98
N GLU A 10 16.60 -8.06 6.58
CA GLU A 10 17.27 -6.87 7.10
C GLU A 10 17.03 -6.73 8.61
N PHE A 11 15.77 -6.89 9.06
CA PHE A 11 15.45 -6.87 10.48
C PHE A 11 16.22 -7.94 11.26
N LEU A 12 16.28 -9.18 10.78
CA LEU A 12 16.99 -10.25 11.49
C LEU A 12 18.51 -10.02 11.55
N ARG A 13 19.08 -9.27 10.59
CA ARG A 13 20.51 -8.98 10.52
C ARG A 13 20.91 -7.75 11.33
N THR A 14 20.10 -6.70 11.34
CA THR A 14 20.48 -5.38 11.90
C THR A 14 19.54 -4.87 13.01
N GLY A 15 18.36 -5.47 13.12
CA GLY A 15 17.26 -4.99 13.95
C GLY A 15 16.67 -3.67 13.45
N ARG A 16 16.90 -3.29 12.18
CA ARG A 16 16.33 -2.10 11.54
C ARG A 16 15.36 -2.49 10.44
N ALA A 17 14.54 -1.54 10.01
CA ALA A 17 13.74 -1.71 8.80
C ALA A 17 14.60 -1.57 7.54
N LEU A 18 14.20 -2.29 6.50
CA LEU A 18 14.72 -2.10 5.15
C LEU A 18 14.45 -0.67 4.72
N SER A 19 15.47 0.05 4.25
CA SER A 19 15.33 1.40 3.70
C SER A 19 14.82 1.35 2.26
N ARG A 20 13.97 2.30 1.90
CA ARG A 20 13.46 2.49 0.53
C ARG A 20 14.59 2.66 -0.48
N ALA A 21 15.66 3.36 -0.10
CA ALA A 21 16.81 3.62 -0.97
C ALA A 21 17.52 2.32 -1.42
N GLN A 22 17.44 1.26 -0.63
CA GLN A 22 18.08 -0.03 -0.93
C GLN A 22 17.38 -0.82 -2.04
N LEU A 23 16.11 -0.51 -2.36
CA LEU A 23 15.29 -1.24 -3.33
C LEU A 23 15.47 -0.76 -4.78
N GLY A 24 16.16 0.36 -4.99
CA GLY A 24 16.33 0.96 -6.32
C GLY A 24 15.01 1.35 -6.99
N LYS A 25 15.02 1.42 -8.32
CA LYS A 25 13.85 1.86 -9.14
C LYS A 25 12.92 0.72 -9.58
N ALA A 26 13.26 -0.53 -9.24
CA ALA A 26 12.49 -1.69 -9.66
C ALA A 26 11.16 -1.85 -8.90
N PHE A 27 11.07 -1.26 -7.71
CA PHE A 27 9.89 -1.29 -6.85
C PHE A 27 9.37 0.13 -6.65
N ASP A 28 8.05 0.27 -6.64
CA ASP A 28 7.41 1.54 -6.31
C ASP A 28 7.23 1.73 -4.80
N ASP A 29 6.83 2.94 -4.41
CA ASP A 29 6.69 3.31 -3.01
C ASP A 29 5.54 2.55 -2.34
N GLU A 30 4.48 2.23 -3.08
CA GLU A 30 3.34 1.47 -2.57
C GLU A 30 3.75 0.01 -2.26
N GLU A 31 4.55 -0.60 -3.13
CA GLU A 31 5.14 -1.94 -2.94
C GLU A 31 6.09 -1.96 -1.74
N TYR A 32 6.89 -0.91 -1.55
CA TYR A 32 7.75 -0.77 -0.37
C TYR A 32 6.93 -0.71 0.91
N ILE A 33 5.98 0.24 1.00
CA ILE A 33 5.13 0.42 2.18
C ILE A 33 4.35 -0.87 2.47
N ALA A 34 3.80 -1.52 1.45
CA ALA A 34 3.12 -2.81 1.60
C ALA A 34 4.04 -3.92 2.11
N GLY A 35 5.30 -3.92 1.67
CA GLY A 35 6.33 -4.88 2.07
C GLY A 35 6.72 -4.73 3.54
N VAL A 36 7.05 -3.50 3.97
CA VAL A 36 7.40 -3.21 5.37
C VAL A 36 6.20 -3.43 6.28
N THR A 37 5.01 -2.96 5.91
CA THR A 37 3.76 -3.21 6.65
C THR A 37 3.48 -4.72 6.80
N GLY A 38 3.69 -5.48 5.73
CA GLY A 38 3.52 -6.94 5.76
C GLY A 38 4.52 -7.65 6.68
N THR A 39 5.70 -7.06 6.89
CA THR A 39 6.74 -7.61 7.76
C THR A 39 6.29 -7.67 9.21
N CYS A 40 5.43 -6.76 9.66
CA CYS A 40 4.87 -6.77 11.01
C CYS A 40 4.22 -8.11 11.37
N HIS A 41 3.48 -8.72 10.44
CA HIS A 41 2.84 -10.02 10.66
C HIS A 41 3.83 -11.19 10.66
N ASP A 42 4.89 -11.10 9.84
CA ASP A 42 5.96 -12.11 9.84
C ASP A 42 6.76 -12.05 11.15
N LEU A 43 7.00 -10.84 11.67
CA LEU A 43 7.65 -10.65 12.97
C LEU A 43 6.80 -11.15 14.14
N VAL A 44 5.48 -11.07 14.08
CA VAL A 44 4.61 -11.69 15.10
C VAL A 44 4.82 -13.21 15.15
N ARG A 45 4.92 -13.87 13.98
CA ARG A 45 5.17 -15.32 13.90
C ARG A 45 6.55 -15.68 14.44
N TYR A 46 7.55 -14.86 14.14
CA TYR A 46 8.90 -15.01 14.70
C TYR A 46 8.89 -14.81 16.22
N ALA A 47 8.29 -13.73 16.71
CA ALA A 47 8.18 -13.40 18.12
C ALA A 47 7.49 -14.51 18.91
N LEU A 48 6.44 -15.14 18.37
CA LEU A 48 5.80 -16.29 19.00
C LEU A 48 6.78 -17.44 19.26
N ARG A 49 7.63 -17.78 18.29
CA ARG A 49 8.65 -18.83 18.44
C ARG A 49 9.71 -18.45 19.47
N ARG A 50 10.07 -17.16 19.54
CA ARG A 50 11.02 -16.65 20.54
C ARG A 50 10.42 -16.63 21.93
N ALA A 51 9.13 -16.33 22.06
CA ALA A 51 8.41 -16.41 23.32
C ALA A 51 8.38 -17.84 23.88
N THR A 52 8.17 -18.85 23.03
CA THR A 52 8.28 -20.27 23.45
C THR A 52 9.67 -20.63 23.97
N ALA A 53 10.71 -19.98 23.46
CA ALA A 53 12.09 -20.14 23.94
C ALA A 53 12.43 -19.20 25.12
N LEU A 54 11.44 -18.54 25.74
CA LEU A 54 11.60 -17.55 26.80
C LEU A 54 12.55 -16.39 26.46
N ASP A 55 12.74 -16.10 25.17
CA ASP A 55 13.56 -14.98 24.71
C ASP A 55 12.72 -13.69 24.65
N ARG A 56 12.60 -13.06 25.81
CA ARG A 56 11.90 -11.77 25.98
C ARG A 56 12.55 -10.64 25.16
N HIS A 57 13.87 -10.69 24.96
CA HIS A 57 14.59 -9.65 24.23
C HIS A 57 14.15 -9.60 22.77
N SER A 58 14.15 -10.73 22.06
CA SER A 58 13.71 -10.77 20.67
C SER A 58 12.24 -10.37 20.49
N VAL A 59 11.36 -10.78 21.40
CA VAL A 59 9.94 -10.37 21.36
C VAL A 59 9.81 -8.86 21.50
N ARG A 60 10.63 -8.25 22.37
CA ARG A 60 10.66 -6.78 22.55
C ARG A 60 11.13 -6.05 21.30
N LEU A 61 12.19 -6.54 20.65
CA LEU A 61 12.66 -5.97 19.37
C LEU A 61 11.55 -6.01 18.30
N CYS A 62 10.80 -7.11 18.22
CA CYS A 62 9.68 -7.23 17.28
C CYS A 62 8.56 -6.24 17.63
N ARG A 63 8.20 -6.11 18.92
CA ARG A 63 7.19 -5.15 19.37
C ARG A 63 7.58 -3.72 19.00
N ASN A 64 8.82 -3.32 19.28
CA ASN A 64 9.31 -1.98 18.98
C ASN A 64 9.27 -1.70 17.47
N PHE A 65 9.70 -2.67 16.64
CA PHE A 65 9.61 -2.52 15.19
C PHE A 65 8.17 -2.30 14.72
N VAL A 66 7.22 -3.11 15.20
CA VAL A 66 5.82 -2.99 14.79
C VAL A 66 5.22 -1.67 15.26
N ALA A 67 5.56 -1.21 16.47
CA ALA A 67 5.12 0.06 17.01
C ALA A 67 5.65 1.25 16.18
N ASP A 68 6.93 1.23 15.82
CA ASP A 68 7.56 2.26 15.00
C ASP A 68 6.94 2.35 13.60
N VAL A 69 6.74 1.19 12.94
CA VAL A 69 6.06 1.12 11.64
C VAL A 69 4.64 1.65 11.75
N LYS A 70 3.89 1.26 12.79
CA LYS A 70 2.54 1.76 13.02
C LYS A 70 2.53 3.28 13.20
N ALA A 71 3.48 3.83 13.96
CA ALA A 71 3.58 5.26 14.21
C ALA A 71 3.78 6.05 12.92
N GLN A 72 4.67 5.60 12.03
CA GLN A 72 4.88 6.24 10.73
C GLN A 72 3.64 6.12 9.83
N LEU A 73 2.98 4.95 9.82
CA LEU A 73 1.77 4.73 9.01
C LEU A 73 0.58 5.62 9.43
N LEU A 74 0.52 6.08 10.69
CA LEU A 74 -0.55 6.99 11.14
C LEU A 74 -0.53 8.35 10.43
N ALA A 75 0.61 8.76 9.87
CA ALA A 75 0.74 10.01 9.13
C ALA A 75 0.15 9.94 7.71
N PHE A 76 -0.10 8.74 7.18
CA PHE A 76 -0.61 8.55 5.82
C PHE A 76 -2.14 8.66 5.77
N ASP A 77 -2.65 9.26 4.69
CA ASP A 77 -4.07 9.15 4.36
C ASP A 77 -4.32 7.93 3.46
N PHE A 78 -4.86 6.86 4.05
CA PHE A 78 -5.20 5.62 3.33
C PHE A 78 -6.68 5.52 2.95
N ARG A 79 -7.52 6.56 3.11
CA ARG A 79 -8.99 6.43 3.02
C ARG A 79 -9.50 5.67 1.81
N ASN A 80 -8.95 5.92 0.63
CA ASN A 80 -9.37 5.28 -0.62
C ASN A 80 -8.29 4.37 -1.23
N GLY A 81 -7.19 4.16 -0.49
CA GLY A 81 -6.02 3.45 -0.99
C GLY A 81 -6.06 1.93 -0.78
N PRO A 82 -5.43 1.14 -1.66
CA PRO A 82 -5.36 -0.32 -1.55
C PRO A 82 -4.61 -0.80 -0.30
N LEU A 83 -3.78 0.06 0.29
CA LEU A 83 -3.03 -0.22 1.52
C LEU A 83 -3.86 -0.15 2.80
N ARG A 84 -5.09 0.40 2.76
CA ARG A 84 -5.92 0.64 3.94
C ARG A 84 -6.09 -0.60 4.82
N ARG A 85 -6.48 -1.71 4.20
CA ARG A 85 -6.71 -2.98 4.92
C ARG A 85 -5.44 -3.52 5.57
N LYS A 86 -4.29 -3.35 4.91
CA LYS A 86 -2.98 -3.81 5.43
C LYS A 86 -2.57 -2.96 6.63
N PHE A 87 -2.74 -1.64 6.53
CA PHE A 87 -2.51 -0.72 7.63
C PHE A 87 -3.41 -1.03 8.84
N ASP A 88 -4.72 -1.16 8.63
CA ASP A 88 -5.69 -1.43 9.71
C ASP A 88 -5.37 -2.75 10.45
N ALA A 89 -4.69 -3.68 9.80
CA ALA A 89 -4.28 -4.95 10.37
C ALA A 89 -3.06 -4.85 11.32
N VAL A 90 -2.23 -3.80 11.20
CA VAL A 90 -0.98 -3.64 11.99
C VAL A 90 -1.26 -3.54 13.49
N LYS A 91 -2.36 -2.90 13.89
CA LYS A 91 -2.73 -2.78 15.32
C LYS A 91 -2.88 -4.14 16.02
N TYR A 92 -3.34 -5.17 15.29
CA TYR A 92 -3.44 -6.52 15.85
C TYR A 92 -2.07 -7.18 15.98
N ALA A 93 -1.12 -6.85 15.09
CA ALA A 93 0.25 -7.34 15.19
C ALA A 93 0.96 -6.74 16.41
N GLU A 94 0.82 -5.43 16.62
CA GLU A 94 1.36 -4.73 17.78
C GLU A 94 0.79 -5.33 19.07
N ARG A 95 -0.54 -5.41 19.15
CA ARG A 95 -1.23 -5.96 20.32
C ARG A 95 -0.78 -7.38 20.64
N ARG A 96 -0.62 -8.23 19.63
CA ARG A 96 -0.17 -9.61 19.83
C ARG A 96 1.24 -9.66 20.42
N CYS A 97 2.15 -8.79 19.99
CA CYS A 97 3.48 -8.69 20.58
C CYS A 97 3.45 -8.20 22.04
N GLU A 98 2.56 -7.25 22.37
CA GLU A 98 2.35 -6.77 23.74
C GLU A 98 1.82 -7.88 24.65
N ASP A 99 0.81 -8.64 24.20
CA ASP A 99 0.25 -9.75 24.95
C ASP A 99 1.33 -10.81 25.24
N MET A 100 2.18 -11.15 24.26
CA MET A 100 3.30 -12.09 24.47
C MET A 100 4.33 -11.55 25.48
N LEU A 101 4.65 -10.26 25.45
CA LEU A 101 5.55 -9.66 26.44
C LEU A 101 4.94 -9.67 27.85
N TYR A 102 3.64 -9.41 27.94
CA TYR A 102 2.91 -9.49 29.20
C TYR A 102 2.92 -10.93 29.76
N GLU A 103 2.58 -11.94 28.94
CA GLU A 103 2.64 -13.34 29.34
C GLU A 103 4.05 -13.75 29.82
N LEU A 104 5.10 -13.34 29.11
CA LEU A 104 6.48 -13.57 29.52
C LEU A 104 6.84 -12.84 30.82
N SER A 105 6.25 -11.68 31.10
CA SER A 105 6.49 -10.91 32.33
C SER A 105 5.94 -11.60 33.58
N LEU A 106 4.93 -12.45 33.42
CA LEU A 106 4.33 -13.24 34.51
C LEU A 106 5.10 -14.53 34.83
N SER A 107 6.07 -14.91 34.00
CA SER A 107 6.87 -16.11 34.22
C SER A 107 8.09 -15.79 35.09
N ASP A 108 8.31 -16.56 36.17
CA ASP A 108 9.43 -16.39 37.13
C ASP A 108 10.82 -16.68 36.53
N ALA A 109 10.88 -17.16 35.29
CA ALA A 109 12.12 -17.38 34.56
C ALA A 109 12.53 -16.07 33.86
N ASP A 110 13.28 -15.22 34.56
CA ASP A 110 14.01 -14.11 33.96
C ASP A 110 15.53 -14.34 34.03
N PRO A 111 16.14 -15.13 33.11
CA PRO A 111 17.58 -15.31 33.09
C PRO A 111 18.32 -14.18 32.33
N GLY A 112 17.65 -13.10 31.91
CA GLY A 112 18.07 -12.41 30.69
C GLY A 112 18.11 -10.89 30.73
N ALA A 113 18.91 -10.36 31.65
CA ALA A 113 19.63 -9.07 31.60
C ALA A 113 18.83 -7.78 31.31
N ALA A 114 19.18 -6.73 32.06
CA ALA A 114 18.92 -5.35 31.70
C ALA A 114 19.62 -5.05 30.36
N VAL A 115 18.96 -5.36 29.25
CA VAL A 115 19.39 -4.95 27.92
C VAL A 115 18.96 -3.51 27.74
N GLU A 116 19.93 -2.63 27.51
CA GLU A 116 19.69 -1.22 27.23
C GLU A 116 18.59 -1.08 26.16
N GLU A 117 17.56 -0.32 26.49
CA GLU A 117 16.53 0.01 25.51
C GLU A 117 17.19 0.76 24.36
N ARG A 118 17.08 0.21 23.15
CA ARG A 118 17.57 0.87 21.94
C ARG A 118 16.81 2.19 21.81
N GLN A 119 17.50 3.31 22.01
CA GLN A 119 16.95 4.64 21.81
C GLN A 119 16.93 4.96 20.32
N GLY A 120 15.75 5.28 19.78
CA GLY A 120 15.55 5.70 18.39
C GLY A 120 14.71 4.72 17.57
N SER A 121 14.04 5.26 16.55
CA SER A 121 13.17 4.48 15.67
C SER A 121 13.96 3.50 14.82
N VAL A 122 13.38 2.33 14.52
CA VAL A 122 13.94 1.36 13.57
C VAL A 122 13.86 1.85 12.11
N LEU A 123 13.11 2.93 11.87
CA LEU A 123 12.87 3.56 10.57
C LEU A 123 13.59 4.91 10.53
N ASP A 124 13.95 5.34 9.33
CA ASP A 124 14.38 6.72 9.09
C ASP A 124 13.15 7.64 8.95
N PRO A 125 12.90 8.57 9.88
CA PRO A 125 11.73 9.44 9.82
C PRO A 125 11.73 10.37 8.59
N GLU A 126 12.90 10.78 8.09
CA GLU A 126 12.99 11.68 6.94
C GLU A 126 12.59 10.94 5.66
N GLU A 127 13.07 9.70 5.48
CA GLU A 127 12.66 8.83 4.37
C GLU A 127 11.14 8.62 4.36
N TRP A 128 10.54 8.39 5.53
CA TRP A 128 9.09 8.17 5.65
C TRP A 128 8.26 9.42 5.43
N ALA A 129 8.75 10.59 5.81
CA ALA A 129 8.11 11.86 5.47
C ALA A 129 8.10 12.10 3.94
N GLN A 130 9.19 11.77 3.24
CA GLN A 130 9.26 11.85 1.78
C GLN A 130 8.28 10.86 1.12
N LEU A 131 8.19 9.63 1.64
CA LEU A 131 7.23 8.63 1.16
C LEU A 131 5.78 9.05 1.38
N GLN A 132 5.47 9.69 2.50
CA GLN A 132 4.14 10.23 2.78
C GLN A 132 3.75 11.28 1.73
N ALA A 133 4.64 12.23 1.43
CA ALA A 133 4.40 13.25 0.42
C ALA A 133 4.24 12.66 -0.99
N ALA A 134 5.11 11.71 -1.35
CA ALA A 134 5.05 11.01 -2.63
C ALA A 134 3.75 10.21 -2.79
N TYR A 135 3.34 9.48 -1.74
CA TYR A 135 2.11 8.72 -1.71
C TYR A 135 0.87 9.62 -1.87
N ALA A 136 0.82 10.75 -1.15
CA ALA A 136 -0.29 11.70 -1.25
C ALA A 136 -0.41 12.28 -2.67
N ALA A 137 0.71 12.66 -3.29
CA ALA A 137 0.73 13.17 -4.67
C ALA A 137 0.32 12.09 -5.69
N HIS A 138 0.67 10.83 -5.44
CA HIS A 138 0.24 9.71 -6.28
C HIS A 138 -1.26 9.43 -6.13
N ASP A 139 -1.78 9.46 -4.91
CA ASP A 139 -3.21 9.26 -4.64
C ASP A 139 -4.08 10.35 -5.28
N GLU A 140 -3.63 11.61 -5.25
CA GLU A 140 -4.33 12.70 -5.94
C GLU A 140 -4.42 12.44 -7.46
N LYS A 141 -3.32 12.01 -8.09
CA LYS A 141 -3.32 11.63 -9.51
C LYS A 141 -4.26 10.45 -9.78
N ARG A 142 -4.27 9.45 -8.89
CA ARG A 142 -5.18 8.30 -8.97
C ARG A 142 -6.64 8.76 -8.96
N GLU A 143 -7.01 9.67 -8.07
CA GLU A 143 -8.37 10.22 -8.00
C GLU A 143 -8.76 11.01 -9.25
N LEU A 144 -7.83 11.77 -9.86
CA LEU A 144 -8.07 12.45 -11.13
C LEU A 144 -8.33 11.46 -12.27
N VAL A 145 -7.53 10.38 -12.34
CA VAL A 145 -7.77 9.29 -13.30
C VAL A 145 -9.14 8.66 -13.08
N ILE A 146 -9.49 8.31 -11.84
CA ILE A 146 -10.79 7.70 -11.51
C ILE A 146 -11.94 8.59 -11.96
N LYS A 147 -11.87 9.90 -11.72
CA LYS A 147 -12.90 10.85 -12.15
C LYS A 147 -13.04 10.90 -13.67
N GLY A 148 -11.93 11.06 -14.40
CA GLY A 148 -11.96 11.09 -15.87
C GLY A 148 -12.48 9.77 -16.46
N CYS A 149 -12.08 8.64 -15.90
CA CYS A 149 -12.56 7.31 -16.34
C CYS A 149 -14.07 7.13 -16.16
N ARG A 150 -14.67 7.70 -15.10
CA ARG A 150 -16.12 7.63 -14.88
C ARG A 150 -16.90 8.36 -15.96
N ASP A 151 -16.39 9.50 -16.44
CA ASP A 151 -17.03 10.26 -17.52
C ASP A 151 -16.95 9.52 -18.85
N ILE A 152 -15.82 8.88 -19.15
CA ILE A 152 -15.63 8.02 -20.33
C ILE A 152 -16.63 6.85 -20.30
N GLN A 153 -16.68 6.11 -19.19
CA GLN A 153 -17.60 4.99 -19.03
C GLN A 153 -19.07 5.42 -19.15
N LYS A 154 -19.43 6.58 -18.59
CA LYS A 154 -20.77 7.13 -18.71
C LYS A 154 -21.12 7.45 -20.16
N ALA A 155 -20.22 8.09 -20.90
CA ALA A 155 -20.43 8.41 -22.31
C ALA A 155 -20.54 7.15 -23.17
N ALA A 156 -19.66 6.16 -22.96
CA ALA A 156 -19.70 4.86 -23.65
C ALA A 156 -21.04 4.14 -23.45
N LYS A 157 -21.52 4.01 -22.20
CA LYS A 157 -22.82 3.40 -21.90
C LYS A 157 -23.98 4.14 -22.55
N GLN A 158 -23.95 5.47 -22.51
CA GLN A 158 -24.97 6.28 -23.16
C GLN A 158 -24.94 6.14 -24.69
N ALA A 159 -23.77 5.91 -25.29
CA ALA A 159 -23.63 5.67 -26.72
C ALA A 159 -24.30 4.35 -27.12
N ILE A 160 -24.02 3.27 -26.38
CA ILE A 160 -24.67 1.96 -26.58
C ILE A 160 -26.20 2.11 -26.48
N TYR A 161 -26.71 2.77 -25.45
CA TYR A 161 -28.15 3.00 -25.31
C TYR A 161 -28.75 3.88 -26.41
N ALA A 162 -27.99 4.84 -26.96
CA ALA A 162 -28.45 5.64 -28.09
C ALA A 162 -28.54 4.81 -29.38
N ALA A 163 -27.52 3.98 -29.63
CA ALA A 163 -27.50 3.03 -30.74
C ALA A 163 -28.68 2.04 -30.67
N GLN A 164 -28.94 1.46 -29.48
CA GLN A 164 -30.08 0.56 -29.24
C GLN A 164 -31.45 1.20 -29.56
N ARG A 165 -31.57 2.52 -29.45
CA ARG A 165 -32.80 3.27 -29.77
C ARG A 165 -32.84 3.77 -31.21
N GLY A 166 -31.85 3.44 -32.04
CA GLY A 166 -31.73 3.89 -33.43
C GLY A 166 -31.19 5.31 -33.60
N ASP A 167 -30.70 5.96 -32.54
CA ASP A 167 -30.11 7.30 -32.61
C ASP A 167 -28.60 7.22 -32.85
N ALA A 168 -28.22 6.83 -34.07
CA ALA A 168 -26.83 6.66 -34.47
C ALA A 168 -26.01 7.96 -34.40
N ALA A 169 -26.64 9.11 -34.68
CA ALA A 169 -25.96 10.40 -34.65
C ALA A 169 -25.53 10.77 -33.22
N ARG A 170 -26.40 10.53 -32.23
CA ARG A 170 -26.04 10.74 -30.82
C ARG A 170 -25.00 9.72 -30.33
N ALA A 171 -25.11 8.46 -30.75
CA ALA A 171 -24.14 7.43 -30.39
C ALA A 171 -22.72 7.82 -30.86
N ALA A 172 -22.57 8.21 -32.12
CA ALA A 172 -21.29 8.66 -32.69
C ALA A 172 -20.67 9.83 -31.91
N ARG A 173 -21.46 10.86 -31.58
CA ARG A 173 -20.98 12.01 -30.79
C ARG A 173 -20.50 11.61 -29.39
N LEU A 174 -21.17 10.65 -28.75
CA LEU A 174 -20.81 10.16 -27.43
C LEU A 174 -19.52 9.32 -27.47
N ILE A 175 -19.34 8.50 -28.51
CA ILE A 175 -18.09 7.76 -28.76
C ILE A 175 -16.93 8.72 -28.99
N GLU A 176 -17.09 9.74 -29.83
CA GLU A 176 -16.06 10.76 -30.06
C GLU A 176 -15.66 11.47 -28.75
N ALA A 177 -16.65 11.86 -27.94
CA ALA A 177 -16.41 12.49 -26.65
C ALA A 177 -15.67 11.55 -25.67
N ALA A 178 -16.06 10.27 -25.62
CA ALA A 178 -15.42 9.28 -24.78
C ALA A 178 -13.96 9.00 -25.21
N SER A 179 -13.71 8.90 -26.52
CA SER A 179 -12.38 8.71 -27.10
C SER A 179 -11.47 9.91 -26.84
N ALA A 180 -11.98 11.13 -27.02
CA ALA A 180 -11.25 12.35 -26.67
C ALA A 180 -10.93 12.41 -25.16
N GLY A 181 -11.88 12.04 -24.31
CA GLY A 181 -11.68 11.94 -22.86
C GLY A 181 -10.60 10.91 -22.49
N ALA A 182 -10.61 9.73 -23.11
CA ALA A 182 -9.60 8.70 -22.88
C ALA A 182 -8.19 9.18 -23.25
N LYS A 183 -8.04 9.87 -24.39
CA LYS A 183 -6.78 10.47 -24.80
C LYS A 183 -6.31 11.55 -23.81
N ALA A 184 -7.22 12.40 -23.35
CA ALA A 184 -6.88 13.45 -22.37
C ALA A 184 -6.40 12.86 -21.03
N VAL A 185 -7.08 11.85 -20.50
CA VAL A 185 -6.67 11.15 -19.26
C VAL A 185 -5.31 10.46 -19.46
N TRP A 186 -5.09 9.84 -20.62
CA TRP A 186 -3.81 9.21 -20.96
C TRP A 186 -2.65 10.22 -20.90
N GLU A 187 -2.79 11.32 -21.63
CA GLU A 187 -1.74 12.33 -21.76
C GLU A 187 -1.46 13.06 -20.45
N ALA A 188 -2.52 13.36 -19.67
CA ALA A 188 -2.38 14.14 -18.44
C ALA A 188 -1.85 13.34 -17.25
N HIS A 189 -2.19 12.05 -17.14
CA HIS A 189 -2.03 11.32 -15.87
C HIS A 189 -1.45 9.91 -16.00
N VAL A 190 -1.72 9.18 -17.08
CA VAL A 190 -1.42 7.74 -17.15
C VAL A 190 -0.13 7.42 -17.91
N ARG A 191 0.21 8.23 -18.93
CA ARG A 191 1.37 7.99 -19.82
C ARG A 191 2.66 7.72 -19.04
N ASP A 192 2.98 8.62 -18.11
CA ASP A 192 4.22 8.62 -17.33
C ASP A 192 4.07 7.95 -15.97
N THR A 193 2.91 7.35 -15.67
CA THR A 193 2.64 6.70 -14.40
C THR A 193 2.08 5.29 -14.64
N PRO A 194 2.96 4.30 -14.86
CA PRO A 194 2.57 2.96 -15.29
C PRO A 194 1.58 2.24 -14.37
N ASN A 195 1.63 2.50 -13.07
CA ASN A 195 0.72 1.88 -12.09
C ASN A 195 -0.72 2.43 -12.15
N LEU A 196 -0.98 3.52 -12.89
CA LEU A 196 -2.33 4.03 -13.15
C LEU A 196 -2.96 3.50 -14.44
N ARG A 197 -2.22 2.69 -15.21
CA ARG A 197 -2.72 2.07 -16.47
C ARG A 197 -3.79 1.01 -16.20
N TRP A 198 -3.65 0.31 -15.09
CA TRP A 198 -4.52 -0.80 -14.71
C TRP A 198 -5.63 -0.33 -13.78
N GLY A 199 -6.77 -1.03 -13.82
CA GLY A 199 -7.94 -0.70 -13.00
C GLY A 199 -8.85 0.28 -13.72
N SER A 200 -9.09 1.47 -13.17
CA SER A 200 -10.10 2.39 -13.72
C SER A 200 -9.84 2.79 -15.17
N PHE A 201 -8.58 3.01 -15.55
CA PHE A 201 -8.24 3.41 -16.91
C PHE A 201 -8.49 2.26 -17.90
N SER A 202 -7.89 1.09 -17.70
CA SER A 202 -8.14 -0.09 -18.55
C SER A 202 -9.64 -0.42 -18.66
N ASN A 203 -10.37 -0.42 -17.55
CA ASN A 203 -11.80 -0.71 -17.53
C ASN A 203 -12.62 0.35 -18.31
N SER A 204 -12.16 1.60 -18.37
CA SER A 204 -12.82 2.64 -19.17
C SER A 204 -12.57 2.45 -20.67
N LEU A 205 -11.39 1.95 -21.05
CA LEU A 205 -11.07 1.64 -22.44
C LEU A 205 -11.82 0.40 -22.95
N GLU A 206 -12.01 -0.61 -22.09
CA GLU A 206 -12.82 -1.79 -22.42
C GLU A 206 -14.26 -1.40 -22.75
N GLU A 207 -14.90 -0.60 -21.89
CA GLU A 207 -16.26 -0.11 -22.12
C GLU A 207 -16.37 0.80 -23.36
N LEU A 208 -15.34 1.60 -23.64
CA LEU A 208 -15.27 2.39 -24.87
C LEU A 208 -15.18 1.49 -26.10
N ALA A 209 -14.32 0.46 -26.07
CA ALA A 209 -14.18 -0.49 -27.17
C ALA A 209 -15.49 -1.24 -27.42
N GLU A 210 -16.22 -1.62 -26.38
CA GLU A 210 -17.58 -2.19 -26.52
C GLU A 210 -18.54 -1.21 -27.22
N ALA A 211 -18.51 0.07 -26.87
CA ALA A 211 -19.35 1.09 -27.50
C ALA A 211 -18.98 1.38 -28.96
N GLU A 212 -17.70 1.25 -29.34
CA GLU A 212 -17.25 1.41 -30.73
C GLU A 212 -17.66 0.24 -31.64
N LEU A 213 -17.84 -0.95 -31.06
CA LEU A 213 -18.25 -2.16 -31.79
C LEU A 213 -19.76 -2.30 -31.96
N PHE A 214 -20.54 -1.65 -31.08
CA PHE A 214 -22.00 -1.79 -31.00
C PHE A 214 -22.74 -0.90 -31.99
#